data_AF-A0A847WEZ8-F1
#
_entry.id   AF-A0A847WEZ8-F1
#
_cell.length_a   1.000
_cell.length_b   1.000
_cell.length_c   1.000
_cell.angle_alpha   90.00
_cell.angle_beta   90.00
_cell.angle_gamma   90.00
#
_symmetry.space_group_name_H-M   'P 1'
#
loop_
_entity.id
_entity.type
_entity.pdbx_description
1 polymer ?
#
loop_
_entity_poly.entity_id
_entity_poly.type
_entity_poly.pdbx_seq_one_letter_code
_entity_poly.pdbx_strand_id
1 'polypeptide(L)'
;RQFMLKFIMQKIRGDFVRDEYFNFTVRDGLMTLAFLEKMKLFEMEVEQMEKRLFSEMFSKYGSTFEAPLKRGLFLLGSLTEFLLRKQYTELEATPPFRRNLKSLKMNERDFKGLLPKVQNKLEEYDSFDKGKRLTAREAANYLLVSGENWKMSIDEMNFYFAAGMNLVDKVANIVYPAQKTKDKLEKKENGGFKDDNN
;
A
#
# COMPACT_ATOMS: atom_id res chain seq x y z
N ARG A 1 -14.93 9.56 12.36
CA ARG A 1 -14.10 8.77 11.41
C ARG A 1 -13.88 9.47 10.07
N GLN A 2 -14.90 9.65 9.22
CA GLN A 2 -14.75 10.26 7.88
C GLN A 2 -14.10 11.64 7.89
N PHE A 3 -14.44 12.48 8.88
CA PHE A 3 -13.81 13.80 9.06
C PHE A 3 -12.28 13.71 9.14
N MET A 4 -11.73 12.84 10.00
CA MET A 4 -10.27 12.74 10.17
C MET A 4 -9.57 12.16 8.93
N LEU A 5 -10.17 11.16 8.29
CA LEU A 5 -9.66 10.61 7.04
C LEU A 5 -9.60 11.68 5.95
N LYS A 6 -10.58 12.60 5.90
CA LYS A 6 -10.57 13.75 4.99
C LYS A 6 -9.38 14.67 5.24
N PHE A 7 -9.07 15.00 6.50
CA PHE A 7 -7.90 15.85 6.83
C PHE A 7 -6.57 15.16 6.52
N ILE A 8 -6.43 13.90 6.91
CA ILE A 8 -5.24 13.09 6.62
C ILE A 8 -5.02 13.02 5.10
N MET A 9 -6.07 12.74 4.32
CA MET A 9 -5.97 12.68 2.86
C MET A 9 -5.74 14.03 2.19
N GLN A 10 -6.23 15.14 2.75
CA GLN A 10 -5.89 16.46 2.22
C GLN A 10 -4.37 16.71 2.28
N LYS A 11 -3.73 16.34 3.40
CA LYS A 11 -2.28 16.48 3.53
C LYS A 11 -1.54 15.53 2.59
N ILE A 12 -1.91 14.24 2.56
CA ILE A 12 -1.32 13.25 1.65
C ILE A 12 -1.42 13.70 0.19
N ARG A 13 -2.57 14.24 -0.24
CA ARG A 13 -2.76 14.76 -1.60
C ARG A 13 -1.84 15.94 -1.90
N GLY A 14 -1.67 16.85 -0.95
CA GLY A 14 -0.75 17.97 -1.09
C GLY A 14 0.67 17.48 -1.36
N ASP A 15 1.14 16.56 -0.51
CA ASP A 15 2.49 15.99 -0.60
C ASP A 15 2.67 15.21 -1.91
N PHE A 16 1.67 14.40 -2.32
CA PHE A 16 1.70 13.65 -3.57
C PHE A 16 1.74 14.54 -4.82
N VAL A 17 0.95 15.62 -4.85
CA VAL A 17 0.90 16.54 -6.00
C VAL A 17 2.21 17.33 -6.15
N ARG A 18 2.89 17.63 -5.04
CA ARG A 18 4.19 18.33 -5.03
C ARG A 18 5.39 17.41 -5.28
N ASP A 19 5.16 16.12 -5.55
CA ASP A 19 6.20 15.08 -5.64
C ASP A 19 7.08 14.99 -4.37
N GLU A 20 6.48 15.27 -3.21
CA GLU A 20 7.12 15.14 -1.91
C GLU A 20 6.88 13.75 -1.30
N TYR A 21 7.70 13.40 -0.31
CA TYR A 21 7.60 12.14 0.43
C TYR A 21 6.35 12.11 1.35
N PHE A 22 5.19 11.78 0.79
CA PHE A 22 3.92 11.61 1.53
C PHE A 22 3.92 10.42 2.52
N ASN A 23 4.99 9.61 2.49
CA ASN A 23 5.17 8.39 3.29
C ASN A 23 5.09 8.64 4.81
N PHE A 24 5.66 9.75 5.28
CA PHE A 24 5.58 10.15 6.69
C PHE A 24 4.15 10.52 7.08
N THR A 25 3.47 11.30 6.24
CA THR A 25 2.08 11.71 6.46
C THR A 25 1.12 10.51 6.52
N VAL A 26 1.30 9.51 5.66
CA VAL A 26 0.52 8.26 5.71
C VAL A 26 0.78 7.51 7.01
N ARG A 27 2.04 7.42 7.45
CA ARG A 27 2.41 6.74 8.70
C ARG A 27 1.78 7.42 9.90
N ASP A 28 1.85 8.75 9.98
CA ASP A 28 1.24 9.55 11.05
C ASP A 28 -0.28 9.39 11.06
N GLY A 29 -0.89 9.37 9.87
CA GLY A 29 -2.33 9.10 9.72
C GLY A 29 -2.73 7.73 10.26
N LEU A 30 -1.98 6.68 9.93
CA LEU A 30 -2.20 5.32 10.47
C LEU A 30 -2.04 5.28 12.00
N MET A 31 -1.00 5.90 12.55
CA MET A 31 -0.81 5.95 14.01
C MET A 31 -1.94 6.70 14.71
N THR A 32 -2.38 7.82 14.13
CA THR A 32 -3.48 8.63 14.67
C THR A 32 -4.79 7.82 14.69
N LEU A 33 -5.11 7.12 13.61
CA LEU A 33 -6.31 6.27 13.55
C LEU A 33 -6.25 5.14 14.57
N ALA A 34 -5.10 4.44 14.67
CA ALA A 34 -4.91 3.36 15.65
C ALA A 34 -4.97 3.84 17.10
N PHE A 35 -4.43 5.02 17.39
CA PHE A 35 -4.49 5.63 18.72
C PHE A 35 -5.93 5.96 19.14
N LEU A 36 -6.70 6.56 18.24
CA LEU A 36 -8.09 6.95 18.51
C LEU A 36 -9.04 5.76 18.60
N GLU A 37 -8.78 4.70 17.83
CA GLU A 37 -9.42 3.39 18.00
C GLU A 37 -9.13 2.83 19.40
N LYS A 38 -7.88 2.86 19.86
CA LYS A 38 -7.49 2.40 21.21
C LYS A 38 -8.19 3.21 22.32
N MET A 39 -8.49 4.48 22.08
CA MET A 39 -9.28 5.33 22.97
C MET A 39 -10.80 5.10 22.87
N LYS A 40 -11.27 4.17 22.02
CA LYS A 40 -12.69 3.89 21.75
C LYS A 40 -13.48 5.10 21.25
N LEU A 41 -12.82 6.02 20.52
CA LEU A 41 -13.46 7.23 19.99
C LEU A 41 -14.21 6.99 18.67
N PHE A 42 -14.03 5.81 18.05
CA PHE A 42 -14.85 5.28 16.96
C PHE A 42 -14.60 3.78 16.80
N GLU A 43 -15.53 3.07 16.15
CA GLU A 43 -15.43 1.65 15.83
C GLU A 43 -15.15 1.45 14.32
N MET A 44 -14.49 0.36 13.96
CA MET A 44 -14.28 -0.07 12.57
C MET A 44 -15.09 -1.32 12.30
N GLU A 45 -15.73 -1.38 11.12
CA GLU A 45 -16.51 -2.56 10.70
C GLU A 45 -15.60 -3.79 10.54
N VAL A 46 -16.03 -4.88 11.19
CA VAL A 46 -15.33 -6.17 11.26
C VAL A 46 -16.05 -7.19 10.37
N GLU A 47 -15.35 -7.74 9.38
CA GLU A 47 -15.78 -8.96 8.66
C GLU A 47 -14.77 -10.08 8.91
N GLN A 48 -15.26 -11.26 9.32
CA GLN A 48 -14.39 -12.43 9.50
C GLN A 48 -13.91 -12.95 8.14
N MET A 49 -12.59 -13.01 7.95
CA MET A 49 -11.96 -13.47 6.71
C MET A 49 -11.07 -14.70 6.92
N GLU A 50 -11.06 -15.62 5.95
CA GLU A 50 -10.11 -16.74 5.89
C GLU A 50 -8.64 -16.27 5.87
N LYS A 51 -7.74 -17.08 6.45
CA LYS A 51 -6.31 -16.78 6.56
C LYS A 51 -5.61 -16.94 5.20
N ARG A 52 -5.06 -15.85 4.69
CA ARG A 52 -4.39 -15.72 3.38
C ARG A 52 -2.93 -15.27 3.53
N LEU A 53 -2.20 -15.22 2.41
CA LEU A 53 -0.76 -14.89 2.35
C LEU A 53 -0.39 -13.63 3.14
N PHE A 54 -1.21 -12.58 3.04
CA PHE A 54 -0.97 -11.29 3.69
C PHE A 54 -1.68 -11.13 5.04
N SER A 55 -2.42 -12.13 5.53
CA SER A 55 -3.25 -12.00 6.74
C SER A 55 -2.45 -11.65 8.00
N GLU A 56 -1.26 -12.22 8.17
CA GLU A 56 -0.38 -11.90 9.31
C GLU A 56 0.20 -10.48 9.20
N MET A 57 0.35 -9.94 7.99
CA MET A 57 0.74 -8.54 7.83
C MET A 57 -0.39 -7.61 8.28
N PHE A 58 -1.62 -7.90 7.83
CA PHE A 58 -2.78 -7.07 8.13
C PHE A 58 -3.16 -7.10 9.61
N SER A 59 -3.01 -8.25 10.29
CA SER A 59 -3.32 -8.38 11.72
C SER A 59 -2.46 -7.47 12.62
N LYS A 60 -1.31 -6.98 12.14
CA LYS A 60 -0.45 -6.05 12.88
C LYS A 60 -1.03 -4.65 13.02
N TYR A 61 -2.09 -4.34 12.27
CA TYR A 61 -2.75 -3.02 12.29
C TYR A 61 -4.14 -3.08 12.94
N GLY A 62 -4.41 -4.08 13.77
CA GLY A 62 -5.69 -4.24 14.49
C GLY A 62 -6.87 -4.40 13.53
N SER A 63 -7.99 -3.75 13.84
CA SER A 63 -9.22 -3.86 13.04
C SER A 63 -9.17 -3.07 11.73
N THR A 64 -8.08 -2.34 11.47
CA THR A 64 -7.93 -1.41 10.33
C THR A 64 -8.20 -2.08 9.00
N PHE A 65 -7.77 -3.34 8.83
CA PHE A 65 -7.87 -4.10 7.59
C PHE A 65 -8.80 -5.30 7.71
N GLU A 66 -9.88 -5.22 8.47
CA GLU A 66 -10.83 -6.35 8.56
C GLU A 66 -11.73 -6.44 7.33
N ALA A 67 -12.19 -5.32 6.79
CA ALA A 67 -12.96 -5.31 5.56
C ALA A 67 -12.10 -5.75 4.34
N PRO A 68 -12.58 -6.70 3.50
CA PRO A 68 -11.88 -7.18 2.31
C PRO A 68 -11.46 -6.02 1.39
N LEU A 69 -12.33 -5.04 1.20
CA LEU A 69 -12.10 -3.90 0.32
C LEU A 69 -10.82 -3.14 0.68
N LYS A 70 -10.58 -2.93 1.97
CA LYS A 70 -9.40 -2.21 2.46
C LYS A 70 -8.12 -2.97 2.12
N ARG A 71 -8.12 -4.30 2.24
CA ARG A 71 -7.00 -5.17 1.85
C ARG A 71 -6.77 -5.16 0.35
N GLY A 72 -7.85 -5.21 -0.43
CA GLY A 72 -7.79 -5.17 -1.89
C GLY A 72 -7.19 -3.86 -2.41
N LEU A 73 -7.69 -2.73 -1.91
CA LEU A 73 -7.17 -1.40 -2.23
C LEU A 73 -5.72 -1.23 -1.81
N PHE A 74 -5.35 -1.71 -0.63
CA PHE A 74 -3.96 -1.70 -0.15
C PHE A 74 -3.04 -2.48 -1.09
N LEU A 75 -3.35 -3.73 -1.42
CA LEU A 75 -2.49 -4.53 -2.29
C LEU A 75 -2.41 -3.98 -3.72
N LEU A 76 -3.51 -3.41 -4.23
CA LEU A 76 -3.52 -2.70 -5.51
C LEU A 76 -2.62 -1.45 -5.48
N GLY A 77 -2.63 -0.72 -4.36
CA GLY A 77 -1.71 0.37 -4.08
C GLY A 77 -0.25 -0.08 -4.10
N SER A 78 0.08 -1.15 -3.39
CA SER A 78 1.43 -1.70 -3.38
C SER A 78 1.88 -2.17 -4.77
N LEU A 79 1.00 -2.80 -5.53
CA LEU A 79 1.27 -3.20 -6.91
C LEU A 79 1.55 -2.00 -7.82
N THR A 80 0.78 -0.93 -7.63
CA THR A 80 0.97 0.33 -8.37
C THR A 80 2.32 0.95 -8.03
N GLU A 81 2.72 0.96 -6.76
CA GLU A 81 4.02 1.48 -6.35
C GLU A 81 5.19 0.68 -6.94
N PHE A 82 5.09 -0.66 -7.02
CA PHE A 82 6.10 -1.45 -7.75
C PHE A 82 6.27 -0.99 -9.21
N LEU A 83 5.17 -0.67 -9.88
CA LEU A 83 5.20 -0.14 -11.24
C LEU A 83 5.84 1.25 -11.29
N LEU A 84 5.45 2.16 -10.40
CA LEU A 84 6.01 3.52 -10.38
C LEU A 84 7.51 3.51 -10.13
N ARG A 85 8.00 2.67 -9.21
CA ARG A 85 9.43 2.49 -8.95
C ARG A 85 10.16 1.98 -10.20
N LYS A 86 9.60 0.98 -10.90
CA LYS A 86 10.18 0.46 -12.16
C LYS A 86 10.28 1.55 -13.23
N GLN A 87 9.22 2.34 -13.42
CA GLN A 87 9.23 3.46 -14.37
C GLN A 87 10.27 4.53 -14.01
N TYR A 88 10.41 4.83 -12.72
CA TYR A 88 11.40 5.81 -12.25
C TYR A 88 12.83 5.35 -12.56
N THR A 89 13.13 4.08 -12.34
CA THR A 89 14.45 3.50 -12.64
C THR A 89 14.79 3.49 -14.13
N GLU A 90 13.80 3.37 -15.02
CA GLU A 90 14.05 3.31 -16.47
C GLU A 90 14.01 4.66 -17.20
N LEU A 91 13.27 5.63 -16.68
CA LEU A 91 12.98 6.88 -17.39
C LEU A 91 13.68 8.12 -16.81
N GLU A 92 14.37 8.00 -15.66
CA GLU A 92 14.98 9.11 -14.90
C GLU A 92 14.08 10.36 -14.76
N ALA A 93 12.76 10.15 -14.78
CA ALA A 93 11.75 11.21 -14.83
C ALA A 93 10.47 10.81 -14.10
N THR A 94 9.54 11.75 -13.94
CA THR A 94 8.24 11.51 -13.33
C THR A 94 7.52 10.34 -14.04
N PRO A 95 7.13 9.27 -13.31
CA PRO A 95 6.55 8.08 -13.92
C PRO A 95 5.26 8.41 -14.71
N PRO A 96 5.19 8.11 -16.03
CA PRO A 96 4.03 8.43 -16.85
C PRO A 96 2.72 7.84 -16.30
N PHE A 97 2.79 6.70 -15.60
CA PHE A 97 1.61 6.03 -15.06
C PHE A 97 0.94 6.81 -13.94
N ARG A 98 1.63 7.75 -13.25
CA ARG A 98 1.03 8.60 -12.20
C ARG A 98 -0.22 9.35 -12.68
N ARG A 99 -0.30 9.71 -13.97
CA ARG A 99 -1.47 10.38 -14.57
C ARG A 99 -2.77 9.55 -14.45
N ASN A 100 -2.66 8.22 -14.38
CA ASN A 100 -3.81 7.32 -14.23
C ASN A 100 -4.41 7.34 -12.81
N LEU A 101 -3.68 7.85 -11.82
CA LEU A 101 -4.09 7.82 -10.40
C LEU A 101 -5.02 8.98 -10.02
N LYS A 102 -5.33 9.89 -10.96
CA LYS A 102 -6.24 11.03 -10.78
C LYS A 102 -5.98 11.84 -9.51
N SER A 103 -4.71 12.07 -9.17
CA SER A 103 -4.30 12.75 -7.94
C SER A 103 -4.92 12.14 -6.67
N LEU A 104 -5.06 10.81 -6.64
CA LEU A 104 -5.67 10.06 -5.54
C LEU A 104 -7.13 10.50 -5.25
N LYS A 105 -7.91 10.68 -6.33
CA LYS A 105 -9.35 10.94 -6.33
C LYS A 105 -10.12 9.88 -7.13
N MET A 106 -9.66 8.64 -7.09
CA MET A 106 -10.26 7.52 -7.81
C MET A 106 -11.55 7.05 -7.11
N ASN A 107 -12.59 6.75 -7.88
CA ASN A 107 -13.80 6.09 -7.38
C ASN A 107 -13.76 4.57 -7.62
N GLU A 108 -14.82 3.85 -7.24
CA GLU A 108 -14.92 2.38 -7.43
C GLU A 108 -14.64 1.96 -8.89
N ARG A 109 -15.24 2.64 -9.88
CA ARG A 109 -15.04 2.34 -11.30
C ARG A 109 -13.57 2.53 -11.70
N ASP A 110 -12.93 3.55 -11.19
CA ASP A 110 -11.51 3.81 -11.43
C ASP A 110 -10.63 2.70 -10.84
N PHE A 111 -10.87 2.27 -9.60
CA PHE A 111 -10.12 1.18 -8.98
C PHE A 111 -10.31 -0.16 -9.67
N LYS A 112 -11.55 -0.51 -10.05
CA LYS A 112 -11.85 -1.71 -10.84
C LYS A 112 -11.08 -1.72 -12.16
N GLY A 113 -10.99 -0.56 -12.83
CA GLY A 113 -10.21 -0.39 -14.06
C GLY A 113 -8.69 -0.26 -13.86
N LEU A 114 -8.22 0.02 -12.64
CA LEU A 114 -6.80 0.27 -12.37
C LEU A 114 -5.99 -1.03 -12.36
N LEU A 115 -6.52 -2.10 -11.75
CA LEU A 115 -5.83 -3.39 -11.64
C LEU A 115 -5.32 -3.92 -13.01
N PRO A 116 -6.17 -4.08 -14.06
CA PRO A 116 -5.69 -4.55 -15.35
C PRO A 116 -4.71 -3.57 -16.01
N LYS A 117 -4.86 -2.25 -15.81
CA LYS A 117 -3.90 -1.26 -16.33
C LYS A 117 -2.52 -1.41 -15.71
N VAL A 118 -2.44 -1.63 -14.40
CA VAL A 118 -1.17 -1.83 -13.69
C VAL A 118 -0.50 -3.13 -14.16
N GLN A 119 -1.27 -4.21 -14.32
CA GLN A 119 -0.75 -5.49 -14.81
C GLN A 119 -0.19 -5.36 -16.23
N ASN A 120 -0.97 -4.82 -17.17
CA ASN A 120 -0.53 -4.60 -18.55
C ASN A 120 0.75 -3.76 -18.60
N LYS A 121 0.82 -2.69 -17.80
CA LYS A 121 2.00 -1.83 -17.80
C LYS A 121 3.22 -2.53 -17.19
N LEU A 122 3.06 -3.33 -16.15
CA LEU A 122 4.15 -4.15 -15.60
C LEU A 122 4.63 -5.19 -16.61
N GLU A 123 3.75 -5.76 -17.44
CA GLU A 123 4.10 -6.68 -18.54
C GLU A 123 4.86 -5.96 -19.66
N GLU A 124 4.43 -4.76 -20.06
CA GLU A 124 5.16 -3.93 -21.05
C GLU A 124 6.61 -3.63 -20.62
N TYR A 125 6.89 -3.57 -19.32
CA TYR A 125 8.21 -3.36 -18.75
C TYR A 125 8.95 -4.66 -18.39
N ASP A 126 8.45 -5.83 -18.82
CA ASP A 126 8.96 -7.16 -18.46
C ASP A 126 9.19 -7.34 -16.94
N SER A 127 8.37 -6.67 -16.13
CA SER A 127 8.55 -6.55 -14.69
C SER A 127 7.49 -7.30 -13.88
N PHE A 128 6.50 -7.90 -14.54
CA PHE A 128 5.41 -8.65 -13.91
C PHE A 128 5.82 -10.07 -13.49
N ASP A 129 6.79 -10.14 -12.58
CA ASP A 129 7.33 -11.37 -12.02
C ASP A 129 6.36 -12.08 -11.06
N LYS A 130 6.81 -13.23 -10.51
CA LYS A 130 6.03 -14.05 -9.58
C LYS A 130 5.50 -13.29 -8.36
N GLY A 131 6.29 -12.39 -7.77
CA GLY A 131 5.89 -11.67 -6.57
C GLY A 131 4.81 -10.62 -6.85
N LYS A 132 4.93 -9.90 -7.97
CA LYS A 132 3.90 -8.97 -8.44
C LYS A 132 2.64 -9.70 -8.88
N ARG A 133 2.75 -10.86 -9.54
CA ARG A 133 1.60 -11.73 -9.89
C ARG A 133 0.84 -12.21 -8.64
N LEU A 134 1.55 -12.63 -7.59
CA LEU A 134 0.94 -13.01 -6.31
C LEU A 134 0.19 -11.83 -5.66
N THR A 135 0.83 -10.66 -5.63
CA THR A 135 0.22 -9.43 -5.08
C THR A 135 -1.06 -9.07 -5.84
N ALA A 136 -1.00 -9.10 -7.17
CA ALA A 136 -2.14 -8.80 -8.03
C ALA A 136 -3.30 -9.79 -7.85
N ARG A 137 -2.99 -11.09 -7.69
CA ARG A 137 -4.00 -12.14 -7.44
C ARG A 137 -4.73 -11.93 -6.12
N GLU A 138 -4.01 -11.63 -5.04
CA GLU A 138 -4.63 -11.37 -3.75
C GLU A 138 -5.44 -10.06 -3.76
N ALA A 139 -4.93 -9.00 -4.42
CA ALA A 139 -5.69 -7.77 -4.62
C ALA A 139 -7.01 -8.06 -5.36
N ALA A 140 -6.96 -8.77 -6.48
CA ALA A 140 -8.13 -9.16 -7.26
C ALA A 140 -9.16 -9.91 -6.42
N ASN A 141 -8.72 -10.90 -5.64
CA ASN A 141 -9.62 -11.67 -4.79
C ASN A 141 -10.33 -10.77 -3.77
N TYR A 142 -9.60 -9.93 -3.04
CA TYR A 142 -10.20 -9.06 -2.04
C TYR A 142 -11.19 -8.07 -2.66
N LEU A 143 -10.87 -7.51 -3.83
CA LEU A 143 -11.78 -6.62 -4.56
C LEU A 143 -13.04 -7.36 -5.04
N LEU A 144 -12.92 -8.63 -5.49
CA LEU A 144 -14.07 -9.45 -5.89
C LEU A 144 -14.99 -9.81 -4.72
N VAL A 145 -14.41 -10.23 -3.58
CA VAL A 145 -15.17 -10.54 -2.35
C VAL A 145 -15.92 -9.31 -1.82
N SER A 146 -15.39 -8.11 -2.08
CA SER A 146 -16.03 -6.85 -1.67
C SER A 146 -17.31 -6.53 -2.46
N GLY A 147 -17.60 -7.29 -3.52
CA GLY A 147 -18.79 -7.09 -4.34
C GLY A 147 -18.80 -5.75 -5.08
N GLU A 148 -20.00 -5.22 -5.31
CA GLU A 148 -20.25 -3.94 -5.98
C GLU A 148 -20.90 -2.92 -5.05
N ASN A 149 -20.98 -1.66 -5.48
CA ASN A 149 -21.58 -0.57 -4.73
C ASN A 149 -20.89 -0.37 -3.38
N TRP A 150 -19.58 -0.20 -3.43
CA TRP A 150 -18.74 -0.06 -2.25
C TRP A 150 -19.23 1.10 -1.38
N LYS A 151 -19.66 0.79 -0.16
CA LYS A 151 -20.12 1.77 0.84
C LYS A 151 -18.95 2.49 1.53
N MET A 152 -17.95 2.90 0.75
CA MET A 152 -16.73 3.55 1.21
C MET A 152 -16.54 4.86 0.47
N SER A 153 -16.21 5.93 1.20
CA SER A 153 -16.03 7.25 0.57
C SER A 153 -14.81 7.27 -0.37
N ILE A 154 -14.79 8.19 -1.33
CA ILE A 154 -13.65 8.40 -2.23
C ILE A 154 -12.36 8.59 -1.41
N ASP A 155 -12.41 9.43 -0.37
CA ASP A 155 -11.23 9.71 0.46
C ASP A 155 -10.75 8.46 1.20
N GLU A 156 -11.66 7.66 1.74
CA GLU A 156 -11.31 6.44 2.47
C GLU A 156 -10.72 5.37 1.53
N MET A 157 -11.29 5.17 0.34
CA MET A 157 -10.73 4.23 -0.63
C MET A 157 -9.31 4.63 -1.05
N ASN A 158 -9.12 5.91 -1.37
CA ASN A 158 -7.80 6.41 -1.78
C ASN A 158 -6.80 6.40 -0.61
N PHE A 159 -7.25 6.53 0.64
CA PHE A 159 -6.39 6.36 1.82
C PHE A 159 -5.80 4.96 1.90
N TYR A 160 -6.62 3.92 1.82
CA TYR A 160 -6.13 2.54 1.90
C TYR A 160 -5.25 2.17 0.71
N PHE A 161 -5.58 2.68 -0.48
CA PHE A 161 -4.71 2.56 -1.65
C PHE A 161 -3.35 3.24 -1.45
N ALA A 162 -3.32 4.50 -0.99
CA ALA A 162 -2.08 5.22 -0.72
C ALA A 162 -1.27 4.58 0.42
N ALA A 163 -1.93 4.02 1.43
CA ALA A 163 -1.27 3.23 2.47
C ALA A 163 -0.55 2.02 1.89
N GLY A 164 -1.18 1.35 0.92
CA GLY A 164 -0.58 0.28 0.13
C GLY A 164 0.67 0.72 -0.63
N MET A 165 0.61 1.88 -1.29
CA MET A 165 1.77 2.44 -2.00
C MET A 165 2.94 2.68 -1.03
N ASN A 166 2.68 3.37 0.07
CA ASN A 166 3.73 3.69 1.05
C ASN A 166 4.34 2.44 1.71
N LEU A 167 3.50 1.45 2.05
CA LEU A 167 3.92 0.24 2.76
C LEU A 167 4.30 -0.91 1.81
N VAL A 168 4.63 -0.61 0.55
CA VAL A 168 5.02 -1.61 -0.46
C VAL A 168 6.15 -2.52 0.03
N ASP A 169 7.08 -2.01 0.86
CA ASP A 169 8.18 -2.83 1.39
C ASP A 169 7.67 -3.94 2.31
N LYS A 170 6.54 -3.75 3.00
CA LYS A 170 5.90 -4.82 3.81
C LYS A 170 5.37 -5.93 2.91
N VAL A 171 4.85 -5.58 1.74
CA VAL A 171 4.41 -6.54 0.71
C VAL A 171 5.61 -7.24 0.10
N ALA A 172 6.62 -6.48 -0.33
CA ALA A 172 7.88 -6.98 -0.90
C ALA A 172 8.55 -8.01 0.01
N ASN A 173 8.58 -7.73 1.30
CA ASN A 173 9.13 -8.62 2.34
C ASN A 173 8.44 -9.99 2.42
N ILE A 174 7.21 -10.12 1.92
CA ILE A 174 6.46 -11.38 1.91
C ILE A 174 6.61 -12.07 0.57
N VAL A 175 6.59 -11.32 -0.54
CA VAL A 175 6.64 -11.90 -1.89
C VAL A 175 8.08 -12.13 -2.41
N TYR A 176 9.08 -11.50 -1.79
CA TYR A 176 10.51 -11.67 -2.08
C TYR A 176 11.32 -11.96 -0.80
N PRO A 177 11.10 -13.11 -0.14
CA PRO A 177 11.75 -13.42 1.14
C PRO A 177 13.28 -13.51 1.04
N ALA A 178 13.84 -13.82 -0.13
CA ALA A 178 15.28 -13.96 -0.34
C ALA A 178 16.08 -12.65 -0.26
N GLN A 179 15.46 -11.49 -0.50
CA GLN A 179 16.14 -10.19 -0.36
C GLN A 179 16.32 -9.79 1.12
N LYS A 180 15.48 -10.29 2.04
CA LYS A 180 15.66 -10.10 3.49
C LYS A 180 16.98 -10.64 4.02
N THR A 181 17.52 -11.69 3.39
CA THR A 181 18.71 -12.37 3.88
C THR A 181 19.96 -11.56 3.53
N LYS A 182 20.02 -10.95 2.33
CA LYS A 182 21.16 -10.12 1.90
C LYS A 182 21.25 -8.81 2.69
N ASP A 183 20.15 -8.07 2.84
CA ASP A 183 20.14 -6.81 3.63
C ASP A 183 20.44 -7.03 5.13
N LYS A 184 20.11 -8.20 5.68
CA LYS A 184 20.45 -8.57 7.06
C LYS A 184 21.90 -9.01 7.23
N LEU A 185 22.50 -9.62 6.21
CA LEU A 185 23.91 -9.99 6.20
C LEU A 185 24.79 -8.74 6.05
N GLU A 186 24.45 -7.84 5.11
CA GLU A 186 25.19 -6.58 4.89
C GLU A 186 25.13 -5.62 6.10
N LYS A 187 24.01 -5.58 6.84
CA LYS A 187 23.91 -4.81 8.09
C LYS A 187 24.67 -5.43 9.27
N LYS A 188 24.91 -6.74 9.26
CA LYS A 188 25.77 -7.39 10.27
C LYS A 188 27.24 -7.17 9.96
N GLU A 189 27.63 -7.19 8.69
CA GLU A 189 29.01 -6.94 8.26
C GLU A 189 29.43 -5.48 8.47
N ASN A 190 28.53 -4.51 8.23
CA ASN A 190 28.83 -3.08 8.42
C ASN A 190 28.63 -2.55 9.86
N GLY A 191 28.12 -3.38 10.78
CA GLY A 191 27.88 -3.02 12.19
C GLY A 191 28.89 -3.60 13.18
N GLY A 192 29.85 -4.40 12.71
CA GLY A 192 30.80 -5.13 13.54
C GLY A 192 32.25 -4.68 13.37
N PHE A 193 32.55 -3.38 13.56
CA PHE A 193 33.90 -2.93 13.89
C PHE A 193 33.83 -1.59 14.63
N LYS A 194 33.59 -1.68 15.94
CA LYS A 194 34.12 -0.75 16.93
C LYS A 194 34.63 -1.60 18.08
N ASP A 195 35.81 -2.17 17.88
CA ASP A 195 36.62 -2.61 19.00
C ASP A 195 37.27 -1.35 19.58
N ASP A 196 36.72 -0.93 20.71
CA ASP A 196 37.32 0.04 21.61
C ASP A 196 38.63 -0.58 22.14
N ASN A 197 39.77 -0.19 21.56
CA ASN A 197 41.07 -0.42 22.15
C ASN A 197 41.48 0.82 22.93
N ASN A 198 41.37 0.68 24.25
CA ASN A 198 42.26 1.17 25.33
C ASN A 198 42.98 2.52 25.11
#